data_AF-A0A4V5ZPP2-F1
#
_entry.id   AF-A0A4V5ZPP2-F1
#
_cell.length_a   1.000
_cell.length_b   1.000
_cell.length_c   1.000
_cell.angle_alpha   90.00
_cell.angle_beta   90.00
_cell.angle_gamma   90.00
#
_symmetry.space_group_name_H-M   'P 1'
#
loop_
_entity.id
_entity.type
_entity.pdbx_description
1 polymer ?
#
loop_
_entity_poly.entity_id
_entity_poly.type
_entity_poly.pdbx_seq_one_letter_code
_entity_poly.pdbx_strand_id
1 'polypeptide(L)'
;MAPCVASAQVNATSDYLSRMDADRDGRVSPVEYQDWLSYAFDGMDKNGDGTLSAAEQPGGKGRPITRTEHRERLAERFKRQDTNRDGYLSAKELSAPPQ
;
A
#
# COMPACT_ATOMS: atom_id res chain seq x y z
N MET A 1 16.37 27.59 18.27
CA MET A 1 16.43 26.11 18.38
C MET A 1 15.16 25.54 17.77
N ALA A 2 15.21 25.07 16.52
CA ALA A 2 14.05 24.47 15.84
C ALA A 2 13.94 22.98 16.24
N PRO A 3 12.73 22.44 16.50
CA PRO A 3 12.58 21.09 16.98
C PRO A 3 12.70 20.10 15.81
N CYS A 4 13.75 19.28 15.84
CA CYS A 4 13.91 18.13 14.96
C CYS A 4 12.99 17.00 15.45
N VAL A 5 11.76 16.95 14.95
CA VAL A 5 10.87 15.78 15.10
C VAL A 5 10.45 15.30 13.72
N ALA A 6 11.34 14.59 13.01
CA ALA A 6 10.99 14.03 11.69
C ALA A 6 11.63 12.67 11.36
N SER A 7 12.51 12.10 12.19
CA SER A 7 13.32 10.94 11.75
C SER A 7 12.79 9.56 12.17
N ALA A 8 11.78 9.48 13.05
CA ALA A 8 11.30 8.18 13.55
C ALA A 8 10.22 7.53 12.67
N GLN A 9 9.46 8.33 11.90
CA GLN A 9 8.39 7.85 11.01
C GLN A 9 8.96 7.27 9.69
N VAL A 10 10.16 7.70 9.30
CA VAL A 10 10.76 7.37 7.99
C VAL A 10 11.23 5.91 7.93
N ASN A 11 11.66 5.30 9.04
CA ASN A 11 12.16 3.92 9.03
C ASN A 11 11.06 2.87 8.81
N ALA A 12 9.91 3.01 9.47
CA ALA A 12 8.81 2.05 9.30
C ALA A 12 8.20 2.12 7.89
N THR A 13 8.06 3.34 7.35
CA THR A 13 7.60 3.52 5.97
C THR A 13 8.66 3.10 4.94
N SER A 14 9.95 3.31 5.22
CA SER A 14 11.02 2.83 4.34
C SER A 14 11.13 1.31 4.31
N ASP A 15 10.96 0.61 5.44
CA ASP A 15 10.96 -0.86 5.45
C ASP A 15 9.77 -1.41 4.65
N TYR A 16 8.59 -0.82 4.83
CA TYR A 16 7.39 -1.18 4.09
C TYR A 16 7.53 -0.89 2.59
N LEU A 17 8.06 0.29 2.23
CA LEU A 17 8.32 0.66 0.85
C LEU A 17 9.37 -0.26 0.21
N SER A 18 10.48 -0.56 0.90
CA SER A 18 11.55 -1.43 0.39
C SER A 18 11.10 -2.86 0.12
N ARG A 19 9.96 -3.29 0.68
CA ARG A 19 9.34 -4.60 0.38
C ARG A 19 8.51 -4.58 -0.91
N MET A 20 8.04 -3.41 -1.33
CA MET A 20 7.29 -3.25 -2.58
C MET A 20 8.19 -2.81 -3.72
N ASP A 21 9.15 -1.95 -3.41
CA ASP A 21 10.14 -1.37 -4.31
C ASP A 21 11.18 -2.44 -4.65
N ALA A 22 10.95 -3.11 -5.78
CA ALA A 22 11.76 -4.19 -6.29
C ALA A 22 13.04 -3.66 -6.95
N ASP A 23 12.98 -2.47 -7.58
CA ASP A 23 14.12 -1.88 -8.29
C ASP A 23 14.98 -0.93 -7.41
N ARG A 24 14.51 -0.63 -6.21
CA ARG A 24 15.09 0.21 -5.15
C ARG A 24 15.33 1.66 -5.58
N ASP A 25 14.42 2.26 -6.34
CA ASP A 25 14.50 3.67 -6.70
C ASP A 25 13.91 4.63 -5.66
N GLY A 26 13.34 4.09 -4.57
CA GLY A 26 12.71 4.84 -3.48
C GLY A 26 11.23 5.16 -3.74
N ARG A 27 10.61 4.52 -4.74
CA ARG A 27 9.22 4.72 -5.16
C ARG A 27 8.56 3.38 -5.44
N VAL A 28 7.24 3.39 -5.62
CA VAL A 28 6.51 2.21 -6.07
C VAL A 28 5.80 2.53 -7.38
N SER A 29 6.20 1.82 -8.43
CA SER A 29 5.59 1.89 -9.75
C SER A 29 4.27 1.11 -9.83
N PRO A 30 3.40 1.38 -10.80
CA PRO A 30 2.14 0.63 -10.98
C PRO A 30 2.36 -0.86 -11.33
N VAL A 31 3.55 -1.22 -11.81
CA VAL A 31 3.91 -2.62 -12.08
C VAL A 31 4.27 -3.32 -10.77
N GLU A 32 5.17 -2.74 -9.98
CA GLU A 32 5.53 -3.24 -8.65
C GLU A 32 4.33 -3.29 -7.70
N TYR A 33 3.47 -2.29 -7.78
CA TYR A 33 2.24 -2.25 -7.02
C TYR A 33 1.29 -3.41 -7.39
N GLN A 34 1.22 -3.81 -8.67
CA GLN A 34 0.44 -4.96 -9.11
C GLN A 34 1.03 -6.30 -8.68
N ASP A 35 2.36 -6.41 -8.72
CA ASP A 35 3.06 -7.61 -8.27
C ASP A 35 2.89 -7.81 -6.77
N TRP A 36 3.12 -6.74 -6.01
CA TRP A 36 2.89 -6.70 -4.57
C TRP A 36 1.42 -6.95 -4.21
N LEU A 37 0.47 -6.38 -4.96
CA LEU A 37 -0.96 -6.66 -4.80
C LEU A 37 -1.27 -8.14 -4.94
N SER A 38 -0.70 -8.82 -5.93
CA SER A 38 -0.93 -10.24 -6.15
C SER A 38 -0.35 -11.07 -5.01
N TYR A 39 0.87 -10.74 -4.57
CA TYR A 39 1.52 -11.39 -3.44
C TYR A 39 0.79 -11.17 -2.11
N ALA A 40 0.40 -9.92 -1.82
CA ALA A 40 -0.31 -9.56 -0.60
C ALA A 40 -1.71 -10.18 -0.58
N PHE A 41 -2.39 -10.22 -1.73
CA PHE A 41 -3.70 -10.83 -1.87
C PHE A 41 -3.63 -12.33 -1.62
N ASP A 42 -2.69 -13.05 -2.23
CA ASP A 42 -2.47 -14.49 -2.02
C ASP A 42 -2.16 -14.82 -0.55
N GLY A 43 -1.40 -13.95 0.14
CA GLY A 43 -1.12 -14.13 1.57
C GLY A 43 -2.35 -13.94 2.48
N MET A 44 -3.30 -13.10 2.08
CA MET A 44 -4.54 -12.80 2.82
C MET A 44 -5.70 -13.75 2.46
N ASP A 45 -5.80 -14.16 1.19
CA ASP A 45 -6.80 -15.08 0.63
C ASP A 45 -6.46 -16.52 1.04
N LYS A 46 -6.82 -16.88 2.27
CA LYS A 46 -6.53 -18.20 2.87
C LYS A 46 -7.34 -19.31 2.23
N ASN A 47 -8.52 -19.00 1.72
CA ASN A 47 -9.39 -19.95 1.03
C ASN A 47 -9.13 -20.00 -0.49
N GLY A 48 -8.39 -19.03 -1.05
CA GLY A 48 -7.97 -19.02 -2.46
C GLY A 48 -9.12 -18.75 -3.42
N ASP A 49 -10.16 -18.02 -2.98
CA ASP A 49 -11.36 -17.79 -3.79
C ASP A 49 -11.26 -16.55 -4.69
N GLY A 50 -10.20 -15.76 -4.55
CA GLY A 50 -10.07 -14.49 -5.27
C GLY A 50 -10.85 -13.34 -4.62
N THR A 51 -11.32 -13.52 -3.38
CA THR A 51 -12.05 -12.52 -2.58
C THR A 51 -11.55 -12.51 -1.15
N LEU A 52 -11.16 -11.34 -0.63
CA LEU A 52 -10.85 -11.21 0.79
C LEU A 52 -12.14 -11.11 1.59
N SER A 53 -12.51 -12.20 2.26
CA SER A 53 -13.67 -12.22 3.15
C SER A 53 -13.44 -11.40 4.42
N ALA A 54 -14.52 -11.11 5.14
CA ALA A 54 -14.47 -10.35 6.39
C ALA A 54 -13.46 -10.92 7.40
N ALA A 55 -13.36 -12.24 7.47
CA ALA A 55 -12.49 -12.99 8.37
C ALA A 55 -11.01 -12.94 7.95
N GLU A 56 -10.74 -12.69 6.68
CA GLU A 56 -9.38 -12.66 6.09
C GLU A 56 -8.80 -11.24 6.12
N GLN A 57 -9.67 -10.24 6.18
CA GLN A 57 -9.25 -8.86 6.34
C GLN A 57 -8.78 -8.57 7.77
N PRO A 58 -7.73 -7.74 7.93
CA PRO A 58 -7.28 -7.29 9.22
C PRO A 58 -8.42 -6.54 9.94
N GLY A 59 -8.88 -7.10 11.07
CA GLY A 59 -9.97 -6.57 11.88
C GLY A 59 -11.28 -7.34 11.82
N GLY A 60 -11.41 -8.37 10.98
CA GLY A 60 -12.51 -9.36 11.06
C GLY A 60 -13.92 -8.82 10.77
N LYS A 61 -14.04 -7.55 10.36
CA LYS A 61 -15.31 -6.79 10.29
C LYS A 61 -15.51 -6.08 8.95
N GLY A 62 -14.69 -6.41 7.94
CA GLY A 62 -14.80 -5.86 6.59
C GLY A 62 -15.94 -6.50 5.79
N ARG A 63 -16.46 -5.80 4.78
CA ARG A 63 -17.28 -6.45 3.73
C ARG A 63 -16.34 -7.30 2.86
N PRO A 64 -16.77 -8.44 2.28
CA PRO A 64 -15.94 -9.17 1.35
C PRO A 64 -15.54 -8.26 0.18
N ILE A 65 -14.25 -8.22 -0.15
CA ILE A 65 -13.71 -7.39 -1.23
C ILE A 65 -13.12 -8.32 -2.28
N THR A 66 -13.66 -8.29 -3.48
CA THR A 66 -13.13 -9.06 -4.62
C THR A 66 -11.79 -8.48 -5.06
N ARG A 67 -10.96 -9.28 -5.74
CA ARG A 67 -9.69 -8.78 -6.30
C ARG A 67 -9.86 -7.54 -7.19
N THR A 68 -10.94 -7.46 -7.96
CA THR A 68 -11.27 -6.28 -8.79
C THR A 68 -11.55 -5.07 -7.91
N GLU A 69 -12.44 -5.20 -6.93
CA GLU A 69 -12.79 -4.08 -6.06
C GLU A 69 -11.62 -3.67 -5.15
N HIS A 70 -10.79 -4.64 -4.72
CA HIS A 70 -9.56 -4.37 -3.99
C HIS A 70 -8.62 -3.51 -4.83
N ARG A 71 -8.47 -3.83 -6.12
CA ARG A 71 -7.67 -3.05 -7.05
C ARG A 71 -8.23 -1.64 -7.25
N GLU A 72 -9.55 -1.48 -7.36
CA GLU A 72 -10.16 -0.15 -7.47
C GLU A 72 -9.93 0.69 -6.22
N ARG A 73 -10.17 0.12 -5.03
CA ARG A 73 -9.90 0.81 -3.77
C ARG A 73 -8.43 1.16 -3.59
N LEU A 74 -7.53 0.26 -3.97
CA LEU A 74 -6.11 0.54 -3.94
C LEU A 74 -5.74 1.63 -4.96
N ALA A 75 -6.32 1.62 -6.15
CA ALA A 75 -6.11 2.69 -7.14
C ALA A 75 -6.65 4.04 -6.65
N GLU A 76 -7.80 4.08 -5.97
CA GLU A 76 -8.33 5.29 -5.34
C GLU A 76 -7.42 5.78 -4.22
N ARG A 77 -6.95 4.87 -3.36
CA ARG A 77 -5.97 5.19 -2.31
C ARG A 77 -4.67 5.70 -2.90
N PHE A 78 -4.15 5.01 -3.92
CA PHE A 78 -2.96 5.39 -4.66
C PHE A 78 -3.10 6.81 -5.18
N LYS A 79 -4.18 7.12 -5.91
CA LYS A 79 -4.44 8.47 -6.42
C LYS A 79 -4.58 9.54 -5.34
N ARG A 80 -5.11 9.17 -4.16
CA ARG A 80 -5.19 10.08 -3.01
C ARG A 80 -3.83 10.35 -2.38
N GLN A 81 -2.91 9.40 -2.52
CA GLN A 81 -1.60 9.43 -1.88
C GLN A 81 -0.53 10.02 -2.81
N ASP A 82 -0.64 9.75 -4.12
CA ASP A 82 0.05 10.35 -5.25
C ASP A 82 -0.33 11.83 -5.39
N THR A 83 0.32 12.65 -4.56
CA THR A 83 0.01 14.07 -4.40
C THR A 83 0.64 14.88 -5.52
N ASN A 84 1.83 14.47 -5.95
CA ASN A 84 2.55 15.06 -7.09
C ASN A 84 1.99 14.60 -8.45
N ARG A 85 1.14 13.56 -8.48
CA ARG A 85 0.51 12.99 -9.69
C ARG A 85 1.54 12.52 -10.71
N ASP A 86 2.68 12.01 -10.24
CA ASP A 86 3.71 11.47 -11.13
C ASP A 86 3.42 10.02 -11.54
N GLY A 87 2.41 9.39 -10.92
CA GLY A 87 2.00 8.02 -11.19
C GLY A 87 2.82 6.99 -10.42
N TYR A 88 3.56 7.43 -9.40
CA TYR A 88 4.35 6.60 -8.48
C TYR A 88 4.02 6.99 -7.04
N LEU A 89 4.26 6.09 -6.09
CA LEU A 89 4.17 6.43 -4.66
C LEU A 89 5.55 6.49 -4.04
N SER A 90 5.98 7.69 -3.67
CA SER A 90 7.26 7.88 -2.96
C SER A 90 7.14 7.50 -1.48
N ALA A 91 8.27 7.23 -0.82
CA ALA A 91 8.30 6.99 0.63
C ALA A 91 7.57 8.08 1.43
N LYS A 92 7.74 9.34 1.00
CA LYS A 92 7.11 10.51 1.61
C LYS A 92 5.59 10.52 1.46
N GLU A 93 5.07 10.00 0.35
CA GLU A 93 3.65 9.95 0.06
C GLU A 93 2.99 8.80 0.82
N LEU A 94 3.64 7.63 0.89
CA LEU A 94 3.19 6.52 1.73
C LEU A 94 3.18 6.84 3.23
N SER A 95 4.08 7.70 3.70
CA SER A 95 4.15 8.14 5.10
C SER A 95 3.24 9.32 5.42
N ALA A 96 2.73 10.03 4.42
CA ALA A 96 1.78 11.11 4.64
C ALA A 96 0.42 10.53 5.06
N PRO A 97 -0.14 10.90 6.23
CA PRO A 97 -1.53 10.61 6.51
C PRO A 97 -2.42 11.32 5.47
N PRO A 98 -3.54 10.70 5.04
CA PRO A 98 -4.47 11.38 4.16
C PRO A 98 -4.94 12.68 4.82
N GLN A 99 -4.68 13.83 4.18
CA GLN A 99 -5.21 15.14 4.60
C GLN A 99 -6.68 15.28 4.22
#